data_AF-A0A100HMQ5-F1
#
_entry.id   AF-A0A100HMQ5-F1
#
_cell.length_a   1.000
_cell.length_b   1.000
_cell.length_c   1.000
_cell.angle_alpha   90.00
_cell.angle_beta   90.00
_cell.angle_gamma   90.00
#
_symmetry.space_group_name_H-M   'P 1'
#
loop_
_entity.id
_entity.type
_entity.pdbx_description
1 polymer ?
#
loop_
_entity_poly.entity_id
_entity_poly.type
_entity_poly.pdbx_seq_one_letter_code
_entity_poly.pdbx_strand_id
1 'polypeptide(L)'
;MSEPPLQPVLLVIVPPDWEADPAALAELRRCLADEFGARLSLRQGTVPMREPLPLYCGVWPDSVRWHARREVRPRLAQAFFNLDWLNLDDAAV
;
A
#
# COMPACT_ATOMS: atom_id res chain seq x y z
N MET A 1 -26.01 6.55 -21.11
CA MET A 1 -24.53 6.55 -21.14
C MET A 1 -24.08 5.61 -20.05
N SER A 2 -23.43 4.50 -20.38
CA SER A 2 -22.89 3.59 -19.37
C SER A 2 -21.63 4.24 -18.81
N GLU A 3 -21.58 4.45 -17.49
CA GLU A 3 -20.34 4.89 -16.83
C GLU A 3 -19.22 3.88 -17.15
N PRO A 4 -17.99 4.34 -17.44
CA PRO A 4 -16.88 3.41 -17.65
C PRO A 4 -16.72 2.55 -16.40
N PRO A 5 -16.43 1.25 -16.54
CA PRO A 5 -16.25 0.38 -15.38
C PRO A 5 -15.16 0.97 -14.48
N LEU A 6 -15.50 1.18 -13.20
CA LEU A 6 -14.58 1.72 -12.21
C LEU A 6 -13.41 0.74 -12.03
N GLN A 7 -12.26 1.06 -12.64
CA GLN A 7 -11.05 0.25 -12.57
C GLN A 7 -10.66 -0.04 -11.11
N PRO A 8 -10.17 -1.25 -10.78
CA PRO A 8 -9.71 -1.55 -9.43
C PRO A 8 -8.57 -0.63 -9.02
N VAL A 9 -8.64 -0.12 -7.80
CA VAL A 9 -7.61 0.72 -7.19
C VAL A 9 -7.25 0.17 -5.81
N LEU A 10 -5.97 -0.04 -5.56
CA LEU A 10 -5.46 -0.22 -4.21
C LEU A 10 -5.05 1.16 -3.69
N LEU A 11 -5.84 1.71 -2.77
CA LEU A 11 -5.46 2.89 -1.99
C LEU A 11 -4.70 2.43 -0.76
N VAL A 12 -3.49 2.93 -0.55
CA VAL A 12 -2.72 2.67 0.67
C VAL A 12 -2.61 3.96 1.47
N ILE A 13 -3.11 3.95 2.70
CA ILE A 13 -2.87 5.02 3.66
C ILE A 13 -1.59 4.66 4.41
N VAL A 14 -0.52 5.42 4.15
CA VAL A 14 0.80 5.23 4.74
C VAL A 14 0.88 6.03 6.03
N PRO A 15 1.36 5.47 7.16
CA PRO A 15 1.53 6.24 8.39
C PRO A 15 2.46 7.46 8.15
N PRO A 16 2.30 8.55 8.92
CA PRO A 16 3.01 9.80 8.66
C PRO A 16 4.54 9.69 8.77
N ASP A 17 5.04 8.79 9.62
CA ASP A 17 6.48 8.62 9.94
C ASP A 17 7.10 7.42 9.19
N TRP A 18 6.41 6.91 8.19
CA TRP A 18 6.89 5.78 7.38
C TRP A 18 7.44 6.27 6.05
N GLU A 19 8.52 5.66 5.63
CA GLU A 19 9.13 5.86 4.33
C GLU A 19 8.76 4.70 3.39
N ALA A 20 8.98 4.93 2.09
CA ALA A 20 8.77 3.93 1.06
C ALA A 20 10.08 3.57 0.37
N ASP A 21 10.37 2.28 0.24
CA ASP A 21 11.44 1.80 -0.63
C ASP A 21 11.01 1.99 -2.10
N PRO A 22 11.69 2.83 -2.89
CA PRO A 22 11.32 3.08 -4.28
C PRO A 22 11.28 1.83 -5.15
N ALA A 23 12.18 0.86 -4.93
CA ALA A 23 12.27 -0.36 -5.73
C ALA A 23 11.12 -1.31 -5.40
N ALA A 24 10.88 -1.57 -4.12
CA ALA A 24 9.75 -2.40 -3.69
C ALA A 24 8.39 -1.75 -4.02
N LEU A 25 8.30 -0.42 -3.97
CA LEU A 25 7.11 0.31 -4.39
C LEU A 25 6.85 0.21 -5.90
N ALA A 26 7.89 0.27 -6.72
CA ALA A 26 7.78 0.06 -8.17
C ALA A 26 7.31 -1.37 -8.48
N GLU A 27 7.84 -2.36 -7.77
CA GLU A 27 7.43 -3.76 -7.91
C GLU A 27 5.98 -3.99 -7.49
N LEU A 28 5.53 -3.34 -6.39
CA LEU A 28 4.13 -3.37 -5.99
C LEU A 28 3.22 -2.78 -7.09
N ARG A 29 3.61 -1.65 -7.70
CA ARG A 29 2.85 -1.05 -8.81
C ARG A 29 2.76 -1.99 -10.01
N ARG A 30 3.87 -2.62 -10.39
CA ARG A 30 3.94 -3.57 -11.50
C ARG A 30 3.06 -4.78 -11.25
N CYS A 31 3.18 -5.40 -10.07
CA CYS A 31 2.36 -6.54 -9.67
C CYS A 31 0.85 -6.19 -9.69
N LEU A 32 0.47 -5.02 -9.18
CA LEU A 32 -0.93 -4.58 -9.22
C LEU A 32 -1.47 -4.42 -10.64
N ALA A 33 -0.69 -3.83 -11.53
CA ALA A 33 -1.08 -3.62 -12.92
C ALA A 33 -1.17 -4.95 -13.69
N ASP A 34 -0.13 -5.78 -13.59
CA ASP A 34 0.02 -6.98 -14.41
C ASP A 34 -0.88 -8.12 -13.94
N GLU A 35 -0.99 -8.34 -12.62
CA GLU A 35 -1.72 -9.49 -12.06
C GLU A 35 -3.20 -9.19 -11.77
N PHE A 36 -3.52 -7.92 -11.48
CA PHE A 36 -4.85 -7.54 -11.00
C PHE A 36 -5.54 -6.45 -11.82
N GLY A 37 -4.87 -5.90 -12.86
CA GLY A 37 -5.40 -4.78 -13.64
C GLY A 37 -5.64 -3.51 -12.80
N ALA A 38 -5.00 -3.44 -11.63
CA ALA A 38 -5.28 -2.47 -10.59
C ALA A 38 -4.23 -1.35 -10.57
N ARG A 39 -4.65 -0.15 -10.12
CA ARG A 39 -3.74 0.98 -9.92
C ARG A 39 -3.40 1.15 -8.44
N LEU A 40 -2.16 1.56 -8.15
CA LEU A 40 -1.76 2.00 -6.82
C LEU A 40 -2.04 3.50 -6.62
N SER A 41 -2.70 3.85 -5.53
CA SER A 41 -2.85 5.21 -5.04
C SER A 41 -2.30 5.29 -3.62
N LEU A 42 -1.49 6.29 -3.32
CA LEU A 42 -0.91 6.49 -2.00
C LEU A 42 -1.47 7.75 -1.37
N ARG A 43 -1.76 7.69 -0.08
CA ARG A 43 -2.02 8.87 0.74
C ARG A 43 -1.27 8.75 2.04
N GLN A 44 -0.69 9.85 2.48
CA GLN A 44 -0.13 9.94 3.83
C GLN A 44 -1.29 10.13 4.82
N GLY A 45 -1.29 9.32 5.88
CA GLY A 45 -2.22 9.45 6.99
C GLY A 45 -1.89 10.67 7.84
N THR A 46 -2.91 11.21 8.50
CA THR A 46 -2.78 12.37 9.41
C THR A 46 -2.87 11.97 10.89
N VAL A 47 -3.07 10.69 11.17
CA VAL A 47 -3.22 10.14 12.52
C VAL A 47 -2.16 9.06 12.76
N PRO A 48 -1.74 8.83 14.01
CA PRO A 48 -0.82 7.75 14.34
C PRO A 48 -1.37 6.39 13.90
N MET A 49 -0.55 5.61 13.20
CA MET A 49 -0.90 4.29 12.66
C MET A 49 0.27 3.33 12.83
N ARG A 50 -0.02 2.06 13.14
CA ARG A 50 1.01 1.03 13.34
C ARG A 50 1.51 0.38 12.06
N GLU A 51 0.73 0.42 11.00
CA GLU A 51 1.06 -0.18 9.70
C GLU A 51 0.29 0.53 8.58
N PRO A 52 0.77 0.45 7.32
CA PRO A 52 0.02 0.92 6.16
C PRO A 52 -1.33 0.22 6.04
N LEU A 53 -2.37 1.00 5.76
CA LEU A 53 -3.73 0.49 5.61
C LEU A 53 -4.10 0.33 4.13
N PRO A 54 -4.22 -0.92 3.62
CA PRO A 54 -4.73 -1.17 2.27
C PRO A 54 -6.25 -1.08 2.19
N LEU A 55 -6.73 -0.28 1.25
CA LEU A 55 -8.14 -0.12 0.90
C LEU A 55 -8.36 -0.53 -0.56
N TYR A 56 -9.25 -1.50 -0.77
CA TYR A 56 -9.61 -2.03 -2.09
C TYR A 56 -10.80 -1.24 -2.64
N CYS A 57 -10.52 -0.26 -3.48
CA CYS A 57 -11.49 0.66 -4.07
C CYS A 57 -11.85 0.27 -5.51
N GLY A 58 -13.03 0.66 -5.99
CA GLY A 58 -13.52 0.30 -7.33
C GLY A 58 -14.03 -1.13 -7.42
N VAL A 59 -14.14 -1.67 -8.64
CA VAL A 59 -14.66 -3.02 -8.87
C VAL A 59 -13.51 -4.02 -8.88
N TRP A 60 -13.46 -4.87 -7.84
CA TRP A 60 -12.57 -6.02 -7.77
C TRP A 60 -13.40 -7.29 -8.00
N PRO A 61 -13.16 -8.07 -9.08
CA PRO A 61 -13.83 -9.34 -9.27
C PRO A 61 -13.62 -10.24 -8.05
N ASP A 62 -14.66 -10.96 -7.60
CA ASP A 62 -14.59 -11.75 -6.35
C ASP A 62 -13.47 -12.80 -6.37
N SER A 63 -13.24 -13.41 -7.55
CA SER A 63 -12.12 -14.33 -7.77
C SER A 63 -10.77 -13.65 -7.53
N VAL A 64 -10.60 -12.41 -7.99
CA VAL A 64 -9.34 -11.65 -7.89
C VAL A 64 -9.15 -11.07 -6.48
N ARG A 65 -10.21 -10.62 -5.82
CA ARG A 65 -10.14 -9.89 -4.55
C ARG A 65 -9.47 -10.71 -3.44
N TRP A 66 -9.77 -12.00 -3.35
CA TRP A 66 -9.17 -12.87 -2.35
C TRP A 66 -7.67 -13.07 -2.60
N HIS A 67 -7.28 -13.32 -3.84
CA HIS A 67 -5.88 -13.45 -4.24
C HIS A 67 -5.10 -12.16 -4.00
N ALA A 68 -5.66 -11.01 -4.41
CA ALA A 68 -5.04 -9.71 -4.20
C ALA A 68 -4.82 -9.40 -2.71
N ARG A 69 -5.75 -9.75 -1.82
CA ARG A 69 -5.57 -9.59 -0.36
C ARG A 69 -4.39 -10.38 0.19
N ARG A 70 -4.17 -11.58 -0.31
CA ARG A 70 -3.09 -12.45 0.15
C ARG A 70 -1.73 -12.00 -0.39
N GLU A 71 -1.69 -11.59 -1.66
CA GLU A 71 -0.45 -11.21 -2.37
C GLU A 71 0.05 -9.79 -2.05
N VAL A 72 -0.88 -8.85 -1.81
CA VAL A 72 -0.52 -7.44 -1.56
C VAL A 72 0.13 -7.26 -0.19
N ARG A 73 -0.34 -7.96 0.85
CA ARG A 73 0.14 -7.77 2.22
C ARG A 73 1.67 -7.93 2.39
N PRO A 74 2.32 -9.01 1.93
CA PRO A 74 3.78 -9.13 2.05
C PRO A 74 4.53 -8.07 1.24
N ARG A 75 3.99 -7.63 0.11
CA ARG A 75 4.59 -6.59 -0.73
C ARG A 75 4.49 -5.20 -0.09
N LEU A 76 3.41 -4.92 0.64
CA LEU A 76 3.30 -3.70 1.44
C LEU A 76 4.35 -3.64 2.55
N ALA A 77 4.59 -4.78 3.23
CA ALA A 77 5.61 -4.87 4.28
C ALA A 77 7.04 -4.68 3.74
N GLN A 78 7.28 -4.96 2.45
CA GLN A 78 8.54 -4.68 1.78
C GLN A 78 8.62 -3.23 1.28
N ALA A 79 7.49 -2.67 0.83
CA ALA A 79 7.44 -1.35 0.22
C ALA A 79 7.48 -0.20 1.23
N PHE A 80 7.07 -0.42 2.48
CA PHE A 80 6.98 0.62 3.49
C PHE A 80 7.65 0.19 4.79
N PHE A 81 8.40 1.10 5.40
CA PHE A 81 9.12 0.87 6.65
C PHE A 81 9.09 2.12 7.53
N ASN A 82 9.23 1.95 8.84
CA ASN A 82 9.48 3.04 9.77
C ASN A 82 10.97 3.11 10.15
N LEU A 83 11.42 4.31 10.47
CA LEU A 83 12.76 4.55 11.00
C LEU A 83 12.75 4.73 12.51
N ASP A 84 11.80 4.11 13.22
CA ASP A 84 11.67 4.23 14.68
C ASP A 84 12.95 3.82 15.43
N TRP A 85 13.80 2.99 14.81
CA TRP A 85 15.09 2.58 15.33
C TRP A 85 16.20 3.66 15.28
N LEU A 86 16.03 4.72 14.49
CA LEU A 86 16.98 5.84 14.40
C LEU A 86 16.82 6.85 15.55
N ASN A 87 15.69 6.81 16.27
CA ASN A 87 15.40 7.70 17.40
C ASN A 87 15.98 7.20 18.74
N LEU A 88 16.92 6.23 18.71
CA LEU A 88 17.48 5.62 19.92
C LEU A 88 18.65 6.41 20.56
N ASP A 89 19.03 7.57 20.02
CA ASP A 89 20.21 8.33 20.47
C ASP A 89 19.96 9.46 21.51
N ASP A 90 18.73 9.68 22.00
CA ASP A 90 18.45 10.75 22.97
C ASP A 90 18.27 10.29 24.44
N ALA A 91 18.50 9.00 24.75
CA ALA A 91 18.31 8.46 26.11
C ALA A 91 19.63 8.09 26.82
N ALA A 92 20.72 8.81 26.52
CA ALA A 92 22.01 8.60 27.16
C ALA A 92 22.72 9.90 27.59
N VAL A 93 22.04 10.80 28.34
CA VAL A 93 22.67 11.72 29.31
C VAL A 93 21.73 12.01 30.46
#